data_AF-A0A2S5X307-F1
#
_entry.id   AF-A0A2S5X307-F1
#
_cell.length_a   1.000
_cell.length_b   1.000
_cell.length_c   1.000
_cell.angle_alpha   90.00
_cell.angle_beta   90.00
_cell.angle_gamma   90.00
#
_symmetry.space_group_name_H-M   'P 1'
#
loop_
_entity.id
_entity.type
_entity.pdbx_description
1 polymer ?
#
loop_
_entity_poly.entity_id
_entity_poly.type
_entity_poly.pdbx_seq_one_letter_code
_entity_poly.pdbx_strand_id
1 'polypeptide(L)'
;MSGRKHVFTEDLYLVLGVSRSASFEEIRRVGRARQRESHPDLGGSSDDFVRVRLAVEVLTEESTRQEHDAWLSGGGSRRVRSQQRTQWAPTSRRSAGGGGRFRTPPRSGATKESATSAPRRSAHAEPATRDAPPPARIPAQSFDVRRMAWFRTRWPEHPVYWPPAVAATRPFTRRELTAVSVHAAIVIVGALLLVLDVSFARLTVPTFGPGIEPTMWPAVLLYVGLSAAWLALRLRVRANRWALAMWLATLVIAIAASVLSATLGVMSLFATTAGMQNPAFASLLVQAAIYLAAAVSGYFAWSGLAQRRIAVTRERLLVQLANESAPPAGGGRRVWGEPGQTAMDAGGTAGGTNPMRAFLAQRSVGEPLAQLLRIPGVRVVHGLRVPGQAAGSIAHAIVSGRRVALVDDELWAPGTYGISRDGELTHNGVAFSSPAAEFPHAVERFHELFGEMSEVRGWMTVVAEREGPLEVDNALTWQRVRLATTESLLREVGDWLAGDGNRVDRLLLRDLIAHKR
;
A
#
# COMPACT_ATOMS: atom_id res chain seq x y z
N MET A 1 -6.05 -24.89 -9.34
CA MET A 1 -6.06 -23.65 -8.52
C MET A 1 -7.51 -23.21 -8.38
N SER A 2 -8.08 -23.30 -7.18
CA SER A 2 -9.52 -23.07 -6.97
C SER A 2 -9.85 -21.59 -7.22
N GLY A 3 -10.61 -21.33 -8.30
CA GLY A 3 -10.99 -20.01 -8.77
C GLY A 3 -11.92 -19.29 -7.80
N ARG A 4 -11.34 -18.60 -6.81
CA ARG A 4 -12.06 -17.57 -6.07
C ARG A 4 -11.98 -16.27 -6.86
N LYS A 5 -13.09 -15.87 -7.46
CA LYS A 5 -13.25 -14.54 -8.06
C LYS A 5 -12.96 -13.46 -7.01
N HIS A 6 -12.09 -12.52 -7.34
CA HIS A 6 -11.81 -11.37 -6.48
C HIS A 6 -13.05 -10.48 -6.32
N VAL A 7 -13.22 -9.92 -5.12
CA VAL A 7 -14.36 -9.04 -4.80
C VAL A 7 -13.92 -7.58 -4.89
N PHE A 8 -14.31 -6.92 -5.98
CA PHE A 8 -14.04 -5.50 -6.20
C PHE A 8 -15.13 -4.59 -5.63
N THR A 9 -14.75 -3.38 -5.22
CA THR A 9 -15.65 -2.40 -4.59
C THR A 9 -15.81 -1.11 -5.39
N GLU A 10 -14.90 -0.82 -6.31
CA GLU A 10 -14.90 0.41 -7.10
C GLU A 10 -14.22 0.20 -8.47
N ASP A 11 -14.35 1.18 -9.36
CA ASP A 11 -13.64 1.19 -10.64
C ASP A 11 -12.20 1.65 -10.42
N LEU A 12 -11.25 0.70 -10.51
CA LEU A 12 -9.84 0.94 -10.22
C LEU A 12 -9.16 1.84 -11.27
N TYR A 13 -9.69 1.90 -12.50
CA TYR A 13 -9.23 2.86 -13.50
C TYR A 13 -9.56 4.29 -13.08
N LEU A 14 -10.76 4.52 -12.50
CA LEU A 14 -11.14 5.82 -11.94
C LEU A 14 -10.32 6.17 -10.70
N VAL A 15 -9.93 5.17 -9.88
CA VAL A 15 -9.03 5.38 -8.74
C VAL A 15 -7.70 5.93 -9.19
N LEU A 16 -7.12 5.43 -10.29
CA LEU A 16 -5.88 5.97 -10.85
C LEU A 16 -6.10 7.22 -11.71
N GLY A 17 -7.31 7.41 -12.25
CA GLY A 17 -7.62 8.47 -13.20
C GLY A 17 -7.13 8.18 -14.62
N VAL A 18 -7.07 6.91 -15.01
CA VAL A 18 -6.60 6.46 -16.34
C VAL A 18 -7.75 5.90 -17.18
N SER A 19 -7.56 5.84 -18.50
CA SER A 19 -8.49 5.14 -19.39
C SER A 19 -8.49 3.63 -19.12
N ARG A 20 -9.61 2.96 -19.42
CA ARG A 20 -9.69 1.48 -19.39
C ARG A 20 -8.76 0.83 -20.42
N SER A 21 -8.46 1.55 -21.50
CA SER A 21 -7.52 1.15 -22.54
C SER A 21 -6.06 1.54 -22.23
N ALA A 22 -5.77 2.06 -21.03
CA ALA A 22 -4.41 2.47 -20.66
C ALA A 22 -3.44 1.27 -20.72
N SER A 23 -2.22 1.57 -21.17
CA SER A 23 -1.13 0.58 -21.21
C SER A 23 -0.63 0.28 -19.79
N PHE A 24 0.05 -0.86 -19.62
CA PHE A 24 0.67 -1.21 -18.33
C PHE A 24 1.68 -0.18 -17.85
N GLU A 25 2.46 0.39 -18.78
CA GLU A 25 3.42 1.44 -18.45
C GLU A 25 2.75 2.71 -17.94
N GLU A 26 1.63 3.11 -18.57
CA GLU A 26 0.84 4.26 -18.13
C GLU A 26 0.22 4.01 -16.75
N ILE A 27 -0.35 2.82 -16.53
CA ILE A 27 -0.93 2.41 -15.23
C ILE A 27 0.14 2.47 -14.13
N ARG A 28 1.32 1.91 -14.38
CA ARG A 28 2.45 1.95 -13.42
C ARG A 28 2.88 3.38 -13.16
N ARG A 29 3.09 4.19 -14.20
CA ARG A 29 3.52 5.59 -14.07
C ARG A 29 2.53 6.42 -13.25
N VAL A 30 1.24 6.39 -13.59
CA VAL A 30 0.21 7.18 -12.88
C VAL A 30 -0.02 6.63 -11.48
N GLY A 31 -0.03 5.31 -11.32
CA GLY A 31 -0.19 4.64 -10.03
C GLY A 31 0.90 5.00 -9.03
N ARG A 32 2.15 5.05 -9.50
CA ARG A 32 3.29 5.48 -8.70
C ARG A 32 3.18 6.94 -8.25
N ALA A 33 2.78 7.85 -9.15
CA ALA A 33 2.59 9.26 -8.81
C ALA A 33 1.55 9.43 -7.69
N ARG A 34 0.40 8.77 -7.83
CA ARG A 34 -0.71 8.76 -6.86
C ARG A 34 -0.34 8.12 -5.52
N GLN A 35 0.51 7.08 -5.51
CA GLN A 35 0.97 6.45 -4.27
C GLN A 35 1.81 7.39 -3.42
N ARG A 36 2.66 8.20 -4.04
CA ARG A 36 3.44 9.23 -3.33
C ARG A 36 2.53 10.29 -2.71
N GLU A 37 1.59 10.80 -3.48
CA GLU A 37 0.64 11.83 -3.03
C GLU A 37 -0.24 11.34 -1.86
N SER A 38 -0.63 10.07 -1.89
CA SER A 38 -1.48 9.46 -0.86
C SER A 38 -0.71 8.91 0.35
N HIS A 39 0.63 8.92 0.32
CA HIS A 39 1.44 8.28 1.35
C HIS A 39 1.28 8.96 2.73
N PRO A 40 1.00 8.21 3.83
CA PRO A 40 0.76 8.80 5.15
C PRO A 40 1.98 9.57 5.70
N ASP A 41 3.20 9.08 5.48
CA ASP A 41 4.41 9.78 5.93
C ASP A 41 4.67 11.11 5.19
N LEU A 42 4.00 11.34 4.04
CA LEU A 42 4.08 12.59 3.26
C LEU A 42 2.83 13.47 3.46
N GLY A 43 2.01 13.17 4.46
CA GLY A 43 0.78 13.91 4.77
C GLY A 43 -0.47 13.41 4.04
N GLY A 44 -0.38 12.31 3.30
CA GLY A 44 -1.50 11.67 2.62
C GLY A 44 -2.38 10.80 3.53
N SER A 45 -3.42 10.19 2.97
CA SER A 45 -4.36 9.32 3.68
C SER A 45 -3.99 7.85 3.50
N SER A 46 -3.82 7.11 4.61
CA SER A 46 -3.60 5.66 4.58
C SER A 46 -4.69 4.90 3.80
N ASP A 47 -5.94 5.36 3.85
CA ASP A 47 -7.04 4.74 3.11
C ASP A 47 -6.88 4.93 1.60
N ASP A 48 -6.41 6.10 1.19
CA ASP A 48 -6.21 6.42 -0.21
C ASP A 48 -4.95 5.73 -0.74
N PHE A 49 -3.90 5.61 0.08
CA PHE A 49 -2.73 4.81 -0.24
C PHE A 49 -3.10 3.34 -0.53
N VAL A 50 -3.94 2.72 0.32
CA VAL A 50 -4.43 1.36 0.09
C VAL A 50 -5.28 1.26 -1.19
N ARG A 51 -6.05 2.30 -1.53
CA ARG A 51 -6.80 2.37 -2.81
C ARG A 51 -5.91 2.34 -4.01
N VAL A 52 -4.94 3.23 -4.04
CA VAL A 52 -4.04 3.37 -5.17
C VAL A 52 -3.15 2.13 -5.27
N ARG A 53 -2.64 1.60 -4.14
CA ARG A 53 -1.91 0.33 -4.14
C ARG A 53 -2.73 -0.79 -4.73
N LEU A 54 -3.96 -1.01 -4.25
CA LEU A 54 -4.81 -2.07 -4.80
C LEU A 54 -5.06 -1.89 -6.29
N ALA A 55 -5.31 -0.66 -6.75
CA ALA A 55 -5.54 -0.38 -8.16
C ALA A 55 -4.32 -0.77 -9.01
N VAL A 56 -3.11 -0.43 -8.58
CA VAL A 56 -1.88 -0.84 -9.28
C VAL A 56 -1.71 -2.35 -9.27
N GLU A 57 -1.90 -3.03 -8.13
CA GLU A 57 -1.75 -4.48 -8.03
C GLU A 57 -2.71 -5.22 -8.97
N VAL A 58 -3.99 -4.81 -9.01
CA VAL A 58 -5.00 -5.48 -9.84
C VAL A 58 -4.81 -5.18 -11.33
N LEU A 59 -4.50 -3.93 -11.69
CA LEU A 59 -4.47 -3.50 -13.09
C LEU A 59 -3.15 -3.80 -13.80
N THR A 60 -2.08 -4.06 -13.06
CA THR A 60 -0.76 -4.40 -13.63
C THR A 60 -0.66 -5.88 -14.00
N GLU A 61 -1.43 -6.74 -13.34
CA GLU A 61 -1.45 -8.18 -13.58
C GLU A 61 -2.64 -8.54 -14.50
N GLU A 62 -2.35 -9.21 -15.62
CA GLU A 62 -3.33 -9.44 -16.69
C GLU A 62 -4.53 -10.25 -16.21
N SER A 63 -4.27 -11.30 -15.43
CA SER A 63 -5.33 -12.18 -14.90
C SER A 63 -6.31 -11.42 -13.99
N THR A 64 -5.81 -10.61 -13.06
CA THR A 64 -6.65 -9.82 -12.15
C THR A 64 -7.32 -8.63 -12.84
N ARG A 65 -6.67 -8.05 -13.86
CA ARG A 65 -7.26 -7.00 -14.71
C ARG A 65 -8.48 -7.53 -15.46
N GLN A 66 -8.37 -8.71 -16.08
CA GLN A 66 -9.49 -9.36 -16.77
C GLN A 66 -10.66 -9.66 -15.81
N GLU A 67 -10.38 -10.12 -14.58
CA GLU A 67 -11.42 -10.31 -13.56
C GLU A 67 -12.13 -9.00 -13.20
N HIS A 68 -11.38 -7.90 -13.07
CA HIS A 68 -11.92 -6.57 -12.82
C HIS A 68 -12.78 -6.07 -13.99
N ASP A 69 -12.32 -6.25 -15.23
CA ASP A 69 -13.04 -5.87 -16.45
C ASP A 69 -14.32 -6.68 -16.64
N ALA A 70 -14.29 -7.98 -16.36
CA ALA A 70 -15.47 -8.84 -16.34
C ALA A 70 -16.47 -8.40 -15.27
N TRP A 71 -15.99 -8.01 -14.08
CA TRP A 71 -16.82 -7.46 -13.02
C TRP A 71 -17.45 -6.11 -13.41
N LEU A 72 -16.72 -5.23 -14.10
CA LEU A 72 -17.25 -3.97 -14.63
C LEU A 72 -18.35 -4.22 -15.68
N SER A 73 -18.13 -5.17 -16.58
CA SER A 73 -19.05 -5.56 -17.66
C SER A 73 -20.35 -6.19 -17.13
N GLY A 74 -20.24 -7.00 -16.07
CA GLY A 74 -21.38 -7.60 -15.35
C GLY A 74 -22.21 -6.60 -14.51
N GLY A 75 -22.07 -5.29 -14.72
CA GLY A 75 -22.83 -4.26 -14.03
C GLY A 75 -22.18 -3.72 -12.75
N GLY A 76 -20.95 -4.13 -12.41
CA GLY A 76 -20.18 -3.57 -11.29
C GLY A 76 -20.06 -2.05 -11.37
N SER A 77 -19.84 -1.51 -12.58
CA SER A 77 -19.73 -0.07 -12.82
C SER A 77 -21.02 0.72 -12.53
N ARG A 78 -22.21 0.17 -12.86
CA ARG A 78 -23.51 0.81 -12.55
C ARG A 78 -23.80 0.85 -11.05
N ARG A 79 -23.37 -0.17 -10.30
CA ARG A 79 -23.54 -0.23 -8.82
C ARG A 79 -22.62 0.74 -8.07
N VAL A 80 -21.48 1.11 -8.66
CA VAL A 80 -20.50 2.04 -8.06
C VAL A 80 -20.82 3.50 -8.43
N ARG A 81 -21.22 3.79 -9.68
CA ARG A 81 -21.59 5.15 -10.12
C ARG A 81 -22.79 5.74 -9.36
N SER A 82 -23.70 4.91 -8.85
CA SER A 82 -24.81 5.37 -8.00
C SER A 82 -24.36 5.77 -6.58
N GLN A 83 -23.26 5.21 -6.06
CA GLN A 83 -22.69 5.58 -4.76
C GLN A 83 -21.79 6.83 -4.85
N GLN A 84 -21.09 7.03 -5.97
CA GLN A 84 -20.17 8.18 -6.12
C GLN A 84 -20.91 9.51 -6.38
N ARG A 85 -22.11 9.47 -6.98
CA ARG A 85 -22.96 10.66 -7.21
C ARG A 85 -23.57 11.28 -5.96
N THR A 86 -23.57 10.59 -4.81
CA THR A 86 -24.13 11.11 -3.55
C THR A 86 -23.07 11.66 -2.59
N GLN A 87 -21.78 11.51 -2.91
CA GLN A 87 -20.68 11.91 -2.02
C GLN A 87 -19.84 13.08 -2.56
N TRP A 88 -20.04 13.49 -3.82
CA TRP A 88 -19.30 14.59 -4.44
C TRP A 88 -20.26 15.61 -5.08
N ALA A 89 -21.03 16.32 -4.24
CA ALA A 89 -21.50 17.65 -4.63
C ALA A 89 -20.34 18.63 -4.35
N PRO A 90 -19.71 19.25 -5.36
CA PRO A 90 -18.66 20.21 -5.12
C PRO A 90 -19.27 21.48 -4.54
N THR A 91 -19.03 21.76 -3.26
CA THR A 91 -19.11 23.12 -2.73
C THR A 91 -17.88 23.89 -3.20
N SER A 92 -17.92 24.37 -4.45
CA SER A 92 -16.93 25.34 -4.93
C SER A 92 -17.38 26.76 -4.54
N ARG A 93 -16.82 27.26 -3.44
CA ARG A 93 -16.76 28.70 -3.18
C ARG A 93 -15.63 29.32 -4.00
N ARG A 94 -16.03 30.33 -4.77
CA ARG A 94 -15.31 31.45 -5.40
C ARG A 94 -13.82 31.65 -5.06
N SER A 95 -13.02 31.76 -6.13
CA SER A 95 -12.03 32.83 -6.38
C SER A 95 -11.75 32.78 -7.90
N ALA A 96 -12.20 33.72 -8.74
CA ALA A 96 -11.55 35.01 -9.05
C ALA A 96 -10.02 34.87 -9.02
N GLY A 97 -9.22 35.10 -10.05
CA GLY A 97 -9.34 35.74 -11.36
C GLY A 97 -7.88 36.03 -11.78
N GLY A 98 -7.61 36.12 -13.10
CA GLY A 98 -6.27 36.41 -13.64
C GLY A 98 -5.62 35.16 -14.26
N GLY A 99 -5.48 35.00 -15.57
CA GLY A 99 -5.25 36.01 -16.60
C GLY A 99 -3.75 36.24 -16.77
N GLY A 100 -3.02 35.24 -17.26
CA GLY A 100 -1.57 35.32 -17.52
C GLY A 100 -1.18 34.47 -18.72
N ARG A 101 -1.16 35.11 -19.89
CA ARG A 101 -0.64 34.55 -21.15
C ARG A 101 0.87 34.33 -21.04
N PHE A 102 1.34 33.10 -21.22
CA PHE A 102 2.77 32.82 -21.42
C PHE A 102 3.12 32.87 -22.91
N ARG A 103 4.03 33.79 -23.23
CA ARG A 103 4.68 33.98 -24.54
C ARG A 103 5.68 32.86 -24.77
N THR A 104 5.63 32.25 -25.95
CA THR A 104 6.72 31.52 -26.58
C THR A 104 7.82 32.50 -27.02
N PRO A 105 9.12 32.17 -26.85
CA PRO A 105 10.20 32.82 -27.59
C PRO A 105 10.53 32.04 -28.88
N PRO A 106 11.08 32.72 -29.90
CA PRO A 106 11.26 32.15 -31.23
C PRO A 106 12.59 31.41 -31.37
N ARG A 107 12.62 30.58 -32.42
CA ARG A 107 13.74 29.81 -32.93
C ARG A 107 14.48 30.64 -33.99
N SER A 108 15.77 30.88 -33.81
CA SER A 108 16.78 31.24 -34.83
C SER A 108 18.07 30.56 -34.38
N GLY A 109 18.96 30.02 -35.22
CA GLY A 109 19.43 30.47 -36.52
C GLY A 109 20.95 30.61 -36.37
N ALA A 110 21.70 29.81 -37.12
CA ALA A 110 23.10 29.45 -36.93
C ALA A 110 24.13 30.60 -36.98
N THR A 111 25.30 30.36 -36.36
CA THR A 111 26.62 30.66 -36.95
C THR A 111 27.72 29.77 -36.38
N LYS A 112 28.58 29.29 -37.29
CA LYS A 112 29.90 28.70 -37.03
C LYS A 112 30.82 29.75 -36.43
N GLU A 113 31.61 29.38 -35.43
CA GLU A 113 32.99 29.86 -35.33
C GLU A 113 33.85 28.87 -34.56
N SER A 114 34.98 28.55 -35.19
CA SER A 114 36.05 27.68 -34.74
C SER A 114 36.90 28.37 -33.68
N ALA A 115 37.13 27.72 -32.54
CA ALA A 115 38.28 28.03 -31.70
C ALA A 115 38.79 26.75 -31.01
N THR A 116 39.89 26.27 -31.57
CA THR A 116 40.83 25.28 -31.09
C THR A 116 41.22 25.51 -29.63
N SER A 117 41.00 24.54 -28.76
CA SER A 117 41.86 24.28 -27.59
C SER A 117 41.47 22.95 -26.94
N ALA A 118 42.09 21.87 -27.42
CA ALA A 118 42.06 20.58 -26.76
C ALA A 118 42.79 20.68 -25.41
N PRO A 119 42.20 20.25 -24.28
CA PRO A 119 43.01 19.93 -23.12
C PRO A 119 43.80 18.65 -23.44
N ARG A 120 45.13 18.76 -23.28
CA ARG A 120 46.09 17.67 -23.42
C ARG A 120 45.60 16.44 -22.65
N ARG A 121 45.45 15.32 -23.37
CA ARG A 121 45.46 13.98 -22.77
C ARG A 121 46.80 13.79 -22.08
N SER A 122 46.84 14.03 -20.77
CA SER A 122 47.93 13.58 -19.92
C SER A 122 47.87 12.06 -19.82
N ALA A 123 49.04 11.46 -20.03
CA ALA A 123 49.29 10.04 -20.08
C ALA A 123 48.80 9.30 -18.82
N HIS A 124 48.38 8.05 -19.05
CA HIS A 124 47.92 7.07 -18.09
C HIS A 124 48.73 7.02 -16.79
N ALA A 125 48.08 7.30 -15.67
CA ALA A 125 48.31 6.52 -14.46
C ALA A 125 47.17 5.49 -14.41
N GLU A 126 47.45 4.26 -14.84
CA GLU A 126 46.50 3.14 -14.72
C GLU A 126 46.32 2.78 -13.24
N PRO A 127 45.10 2.85 -12.68
CA PRO A 127 44.73 1.84 -11.70
C PRO A 127 44.61 0.53 -12.46
N ALA A 128 45.61 -0.33 -12.31
CA ALA A 128 45.50 -1.79 -12.36
C ALA A 128 44.02 -2.26 -12.18
N THR A 129 43.35 -3.05 -13.01
CA THR A 129 43.73 -3.97 -14.09
C THR A 129 42.44 -4.41 -14.82
N ARG A 130 42.21 -4.05 -16.09
CA ARG A 130 41.01 -4.54 -16.81
C ARG A 130 41.06 -6.06 -17.06
N ASP A 131 42.27 -6.61 -17.28
CA ASP A 131 42.48 -8.01 -17.69
C ASP A 131 43.47 -8.80 -16.82
N ALA A 132 44.09 -8.21 -15.79
CA ALA A 132 45.05 -8.96 -15.00
C ALA A 132 44.36 -10.07 -14.18
N PRO A 133 45.03 -11.22 -14.03
CA PRO A 133 44.49 -12.31 -13.24
C PRO A 133 44.13 -11.83 -11.82
N PRO A 134 43.01 -12.33 -11.26
CA PRO A 134 42.60 -11.99 -9.91
C PRO A 134 43.70 -12.36 -8.90
N PRO A 135 43.82 -11.61 -7.78
CA PRO A 135 44.77 -11.96 -6.73
C PRO A 135 44.44 -13.35 -6.16
N ALA A 136 45.47 -14.10 -5.75
CA ALA A 136 45.30 -15.43 -5.16
C ALA A 136 44.53 -15.40 -3.82
N ARG A 137 44.57 -14.28 -3.09
CA ARG A 137 43.84 -14.05 -1.85
C ARG A 137 43.52 -12.56 -1.72
N ILE A 138 42.28 -12.24 -1.33
CA ILE A 138 41.89 -10.89 -0.92
C ILE A 138 42.27 -10.68 0.56
N PRO A 139 42.85 -9.52 0.94
CA PRO A 139 43.07 -9.17 2.35
C PRO A 139 41.80 -9.27 3.18
N ALA A 140 41.91 -9.84 4.38
CA ALA A 140 40.79 -9.86 5.31
C ALA A 140 40.43 -8.43 5.75
N GLN A 141 39.16 -8.08 5.65
CA GLN A 141 38.68 -6.78 6.07
C GLN A 141 38.39 -6.80 7.58
N SER A 142 38.93 -5.84 8.33
CA SER A 142 38.73 -5.75 9.78
C SER A 142 37.90 -4.53 10.14
N PHE A 143 36.76 -4.72 10.79
CA PHE A 143 35.90 -3.66 11.33
C PHE A 143 35.06 -4.20 12.50
N ASP A 144 34.64 -3.30 13.40
CA ASP A 144 33.83 -3.66 14.57
C ASP A 144 32.41 -3.09 14.45
N VAL A 145 31.47 -3.94 14.02
CA VAL A 145 30.05 -3.58 13.89
C VAL A 145 29.41 -3.16 15.23
N ARG A 146 29.97 -3.55 16.38
CA ARG A 146 29.43 -3.18 17.71
C ARG A 146 29.57 -1.67 17.98
N ARG A 147 30.47 -1.00 17.27
CA ARG A 147 30.65 0.46 17.31
C ARG A 147 29.61 1.21 16.46
N MET A 148 28.84 0.53 15.62
CA MET A 148 27.80 1.16 14.79
C MET A 148 26.50 1.35 15.57
N ALA A 149 25.80 2.46 15.34
CA ALA A 149 24.62 2.84 16.11
C ALA A 149 23.46 1.86 15.88
N TRP A 150 23.16 1.54 14.62
CA TRP A 150 22.13 0.56 14.24
C TRP A 150 22.32 -0.83 14.90
N PHE A 151 23.56 -1.24 15.17
CA PHE A 151 23.85 -2.53 15.80
C PHE A 151 23.51 -2.50 17.29
N ARG A 152 23.74 -1.37 17.97
CA ARG A 152 23.42 -1.21 19.40
C ARG A 152 21.94 -0.94 19.65
N THR A 153 21.17 -0.57 18.63
CA THR A 153 19.73 -0.35 18.75
C THR A 153 19.01 -1.59 19.29
N ARG A 154 18.11 -1.38 20.26
CA ARG A 154 17.22 -2.43 20.76
C ARG A 154 16.03 -2.59 19.82
N TRP A 155 16.14 -3.55 18.90
CA TRP A 155 15.11 -3.85 17.92
C TRP A 155 13.94 -4.63 18.54
N PRO A 156 12.71 -4.48 18.01
CA PRO A 156 11.61 -5.37 18.33
C PRO A 156 11.91 -6.79 17.83
N GLU A 157 11.36 -7.80 18.51
CA GLU A 157 11.57 -9.21 18.15
C GLU A 157 11.05 -9.55 16.75
N HIS A 158 9.96 -8.90 16.34
CA HIS A 158 9.32 -9.13 15.05
C HIS A 158 9.10 -7.80 14.30
N PRO A 159 9.40 -7.75 12.99
CA PRO A 159 9.06 -6.59 12.18
C PRO A 159 7.56 -6.54 11.90
N VAL A 160 7.09 -5.34 11.60
CA VAL A 160 5.74 -5.09 11.10
C VAL A 160 5.73 -5.33 9.59
N TYR A 161 4.90 -6.28 9.16
CA TYR A 161 4.71 -6.60 7.75
C TYR A 161 3.56 -5.80 7.16
N TRP A 162 3.79 -5.26 5.97
CA TRP A 162 2.75 -4.63 5.16
C TRP A 162 2.78 -5.17 3.71
N PRO A 163 1.63 -5.56 3.14
CA PRO A 163 0.36 -5.84 3.81
C PRO A 163 0.50 -6.96 4.87
N PRO A 164 -0.29 -6.97 5.94
CA PRO A 164 -0.20 -8.01 6.97
C PRO A 164 -0.61 -9.40 6.42
N ALA A 165 -0.29 -10.47 7.16
CA ALA A 165 -0.73 -11.83 6.80
C ALA A 165 -2.26 -11.94 6.76
N VAL A 166 -2.92 -11.23 7.68
CA VAL A 166 -4.37 -11.19 7.85
C VAL A 166 -4.77 -9.72 7.91
N ALA A 167 -5.81 -9.35 7.16
CA ALA A 167 -6.33 -7.98 7.15
C ALA A 167 -6.70 -7.53 8.57
N ALA A 168 -6.30 -6.32 8.93
CA ALA A 168 -6.44 -5.81 10.28
C ALA A 168 -7.93 -5.57 10.62
N THR A 169 -8.28 -5.65 11.90
CA THR A 169 -9.58 -5.17 12.34
C THR A 169 -9.55 -3.65 12.39
N ARG A 170 -10.18 -3.01 11.42
CA ARG A 170 -10.33 -1.56 11.40
C ARG A 170 -11.10 -1.07 12.63
N PRO A 171 -10.56 -0.10 13.40
CA PRO A 171 -11.27 0.47 14.54
C PRO A 171 -12.51 1.23 14.07
N PHE A 172 -13.53 1.27 14.93
CA PHE A 172 -14.75 2.00 14.63
C PHE A 172 -14.54 3.50 14.76
N THR A 173 -15.09 4.25 13.81
CA THR A 173 -15.10 5.72 13.93
C THR A 173 -16.18 6.16 14.91
N ARG A 174 -16.04 7.36 15.49
CA ARG A 174 -17.06 7.93 16.39
C ARG A 174 -18.44 7.96 15.73
N ARG A 175 -18.52 8.35 14.44
CA ARG A 175 -19.76 8.41 13.67
C ARG A 175 -20.43 7.05 13.52
N GLU A 176 -19.63 6.01 13.24
CA GLU A 176 -20.14 4.64 13.15
C GLU A 176 -20.70 4.15 14.49
N LEU A 177 -19.97 4.39 15.58
CA LEU A 177 -20.43 4.04 16.92
C LEU A 177 -21.73 4.76 17.27
N THR A 178 -21.83 6.06 17.03
CA THR A 178 -23.06 6.82 17.30
C THR A 178 -24.24 6.27 16.51
N ALA A 179 -24.10 6.02 15.21
CA ALA A 179 -25.20 5.50 14.40
C ALA A 179 -25.68 4.11 14.86
N VAL A 180 -24.73 3.24 15.22
CA VAL A 180 -25.00 1.89 15.74
C VAL A 180 -25.68 1.95 17.11
N SER A 181 -25.15 2.76 18.03
CA SER A 181 -25.68 2.91 19.39
C SER A 181 -27.06 3.55 19.39
N VAL A 182 -27.31 4.57 18.56
CA VAL A 182 -28.63 5.19 18.44
C VAL A 182 -29.66 4.20 17.91
N HIS A 183 -29.34 3.46 16.85
CA HIS A 183 -30.26 2.44 16.33
C HIS A 183 -30.53 1.34 17.35
N ALA A 184 -29.47 0.82 18.01
CA ALA A 184 -29.62 -0.19 19.06
C ALA A 184 -30.49 0.32 20.22
N ALA A 185 -30.28 1.55 20.68
CA ALA A 185 -31.09 2.16 21.73
C ALA A 185 -32.56 2.31 21.32
N ILE A 186 -32.85 2.77 20.10
CA ILE A 186 -34.22 2.89 19.58
C ILE A 186 -34.91 1.53 19.50
N VAL A 187 -34.20 0.49 19.03
CA VAL A 187 -34.77 -0.86 18.94
C VAL A 187 -35.01 -1.45 20.33
N ILE A 188 -34.09 -1.28 21.28
CA ILE A 188 -34.22 -1.81 22.64
C ILE A 188 -35.29 -1.08 23.44
N VAL A 189 -35.22 0.25 23.50
CA VAL A 189 -36.20 1.08 24.22
C VAL A 189 -37.57 0.96 23.55
N GLY A 190 -37.62 0.98 22.22
CA GLY A 190 -38.84 0.76 21.46
C GLY A 190 -39.46 -0.60 21.76
N ALA A 191 -38.68 -1.68 21.74
CA ALA A 191 -39.17 -3.01 22.10
C ALA A 191 -39.67 -3.07 23.56
N LEU A 192 -38.97 -2.46 24.50
CA LEU A 192 -39.39 -2.38 25.89
C LEU A 192 -40.73 -1.63 26.01
N LEU A 193 -40.85 -0.46 25.37
CA LEU A 193 -42.09 0.31 25.34
C LEU A 193 -43.22 -0.47 24.70
N LEU A 194 -42.99 -1.20 23.60
CA LEU A 194 -44.02 -2.01 22.93
C LEU A 194 -44.44 -3.26 23.73
N VAL A 195 -43.58 -3.74 24.63
CA VAL A 195 -43.90 -4.88 25.52
C VAL A 195 -44.62 -4.38 26.79
N LEU A 196 -44.22 -3.22 27.32
CA LEU A 196 -44.86 -2.58 28.49
C LEU A 196 -46.19 -1.91 28.12
N ASP A 197 -46.29 -1.33 26.93
CA ASP A 197 -47.51 -0.85 26.31
C ASP A 197 -48.27 -2.07 25.78
N VAL A 198 -49.07 -2.72 26.63
CA VAL A 198 -49.83 -3.96 26.38
C VAL A 198 -50.97 -3.71 25.36
N SER A 199 -50.65 -3.20 24.16
CA SER A 199 -51.56 -2.51 23.25
C SER A 199 -51.94 -3.32 21.99
N PHE A 200 -51.73 -4.64 22.00
CA PHE A 200 -52.46 -5.56 21.12
C PHE A 200 -53.52 -6.40 21.84
N ALA A 201 -53.44 -6.57 23.17
CA ALA A 201 -54.44 -7.31 23.96
C ALA A 201 -55.76 -6.53 24.17
N ARG A 202 -55.86 -5.30 23.62
CA ARG A 202 -57.10 -4.51 23.64
C ARG A 202 -57.50 -3.97 22.28
N LEU A 203 -56.93 -4.48 21.20
CA LEU A 203 -57.66 -4.48 19.93
C LEU A 203 -58.84 -5.42 20.17
N THR A 204 -59.99 -4.83 20.45
CA THR A 204 -61.31 -5.43 20.35
C THR A 204 -61.52 -5.91 18.91
N VAL A 205 -60.78 -6.94 18.50
CA VAL A 205 -61.33 -7.89 17.56
C VAL A 205 -62.51 -8.49 18.33
N PRO A 206 -63.74 -8.49 17.80
CA PRO A 206 -64.82 -9.25 18.40
C PRO A 206 -64.27 -10.66 18.65
N THR A 207 -64.18 -11.08 19.90
CA THR A 207 -63.69 -12.42 20.26
C THR A 207 -64.65 -13.43 19.64
N PHE A 208 -64.33 -13.94 18.45
CA PHE A 208 -65.01 -15.09 17.87
C PHE A 208 -64.42 -16.35 18.52
N GLY A 209 -64.85 -16.62 19.76
CA GLY A 209 -64.56 -17.88 20.47
C GLY A 209 -63.63 -17.75 21.69
N PRO A 210 -63.68 -18.74 22.60
CA PRO A 210 -62.88 -18.73 23.82
C PRO A 210 -61.44 -19.17 23.54
N GLY A 211 -60.45 -18.42 24.06
CA GLY A 211 -59.31 -19.07 24.69
C GLY A 211 -57.88 -18.69 24.30
N ILE A 212 -57.60 -17.87 23.27
CA ILE A 212 -56.22 -17.43 23.00
C ILE A 212 -56.22 -15.96 22.57
N GLU A 213 -55.87 -15.05 23.49
CA GLU A 213 -55.51 -13.68 23.11
C GLU A 213 -54.13 -13.71 22.44
N PRO A 214 -53.99 -13.32 21.15
CA PRO A 214 -52.70 -13.35 20.49
C PRO A 214 -51.77 -12.29 21.09
N THR A 215 -50.81 -12.74 21.90
CA THR A 215 -49.78 -11.85 22.45
C THR A 215 -48.73 -11.54 21.39
N MET A 216 -48.49 -10.26 21.11
CA MET A 216 -47.58 -9.82 20.03
C MET A 216 -46.10 -9.73 20.42
N TRP A 217 -45.75 -10.01 21.68
CA TRP A 217 -44.35 -10.00 22.13
C TRP A 217 -43.40 -10.91 21.32
N PRO A 218 -43.80 -12.09 20.78
CA PRO A 218 -42.91 -12.90 19.95
C PRO A 218 -42.50 -12.19 18.65
N ALA A 219 -43.42 -11.41 18.06
CA ALA A 219 -43.13 -10.62 16.87
C ALA A 219 -42.15 -9.48 17.15
N VAL A 220 -42.28 -8.83 18.32
CA VAL A 220 -41.33 -7.80 18.78
C VAL A 220 -39.95 -8.42 19.00
N LEU A 221 -39.85 -9.58 19.65
CA LEU A 221 -38.57 -10.26 19.84
C LEU A 221 -37.93 -10.71 18.52
N LEU A 222 -38.74 -11.21 17.57
CA LEU A 222 -38.26 -11.55 16.24
C LEU A 222 -37.71 -10.30 15.52
N TYR A 223 -38.39 -9.16 15.61
CA TYR A 223 -37.93 -7.90 15.04
C TYR A 223 -36.59 -7.45 15.64
N VAL A 224 -36.44 -7.53 16.98
CA VAL A 224 -35.19 -7.21 17.67
C VAL A 224 -34.08 -8.17 17.25
N GLY A 225 -34.37 -9.48 17.16
CA GLY A 225 -33.42 -10.51 16.74
C GLY A 225 -32.93 -10.29 15.31
N LEU A 226 -33.85 -10.01 14.37
CA LEU A 226 -33.51 -9.66 12.98
C LEU A 226 -32.68 -8.38 12.92
N SER A 227 -33.04 -7.37 13.73
CA SER A 227 -32.32 -6.09 13.81
C SER A 227 -30.89 -6.26 14.31
N ALA A 228 -30.71 -7.01 15.39
CA ALA A 228 -29.40 -7.34 15.94
C ALA A 228 -28.57 -8.17 14.96
N ALA A 229 -29.17 -9.14 14.29
CA ALA A 229 -28.48 -10.03 13.37
C ALA A 229 -27.98 -9.31 12.11
N TRP A 230 -28.80 -8.48 11.46
CA TRP A 230 -28.32 -7.73 10.28
C TRP A 230 -27.23 -6.73 10.67
N LEU A 231 -27.37 -6.08 11.82
CA LEU A 231 -26.40 -5.12 12.34
C LEU A 231 -25.06 -5.81 12.64
N ALA A 232 -25.09 -6.98 13.29
CA ALA A 232 -23.90 -7.78 13.57
C ALA A 232 -23.20 -8.25 12.29
N LEU A 233 -23.93 -8.74 11.29
CA LEU A 233 -23.37 -9.14 10.00
C LEU A 233 -22.74 -7.94 9.26
N ARG A 234 -23.39 -6.77 9.32
CA ARG A 234 -22.90 -5.53 8.72
C ARG A 234 -21.61 -5.04 9.39
N LEU A 235 -21.55 -5.07 10.72
CA LEU A 235 -20.36 -4.72 11.50
C LEU A 235 -19.20 -5.69 11.26
N ARG A 236 -19.47 -6.98 11.01
CA ARG A 236 -18.40 -7.96 10.70
C ARG A 236 -18.00 -7.97 9.22
N VAL A 237 -18.72 -7.24 8.36
CA VAL A 237 -18.55 -7.27 6.90
C VAL A 237 -18.58 -8.73 6.41
N ARG A 238 -19.58 -9.47 6.88
CA ARG A 238 -19.81 -10.89 6.53
C ARG A 238 -21.21 -11.04 5.94
N ALA A 239 -21.34 -12.00 5.02
CA ALA A 239 -22.63 -12.40 4.45
C ALA A 239 -23.52 -11.21 4.02
N ASN A 240 -22.96 -10.25 3.27
CA ASN A 240 -23.64 -8.98 2.98
C ASN A 240 -25.01 -9.14 2.28
N ARG A 241 -25.23 -10.22 1.54
CA ARG A 241 -26.55 -10.55 0.96
C ARG A 241 -27.60 -10.85 2.02
N TRP A 242 -27.23 -11.66 3.03
CA TRP A 242 -28.08 -11.95 4.18
C TRP A 242 -28.31 -10.72 5.05
N ALA A 243 -27.25 -9.94 5.31
CA ALA A 243 -27.39 -8.67 6.03
C ALA A 243 -28.37 -7.72 5.33
N LEU A 244 -28.31 -7.62 3.99
CA LEU A 244 -29.25 -6.81 3.21
C LEU A 244 -30.68 -7.35 3.29
N ALA A 245 -30.87 -8.67 3.12
CA ALA A 245 -32.19 -9.28 3.18
C ALA A 245 -32.85 -9.08 4.56
N MET A 246 -32.10 -9.29 5.64
CA MET A 246 -32.59 -9.08 6.99
C MET A 246 -32.88 -7.61 7.29
N TRP A 247 -32.02 -6.68 6.83
CA TRP A 247 -32.28 -5.25 6.96
C TRP A 247 -33.54 -4.82 6.20
N LEU A 248 -33.71 -5.26 4.94
CA LEU A 248 -34.91 -4.98 4.15
C LEU A 248 -36.17 -5.57 4.81
N ALA A 249 -36.09 -6.79 5.37
CA ALA A 249 -37.18 -7.37 6.12
C ALA A 249 -37.55 -6.51 7.34
N THR A 250 -36.57 -6.08 8.15
CA THR A 250 -36.84 -5.18 9.28
C THR A 250 -37.39 -3.82 8.85
N LEU A 251 -36.95 -3.30 7.71
CA LEU A 251 -37.45 -2.04 7.16
C LEU A 251 -38.93 -2.17 6.75
N VAL A 252 -39.27 -3.23 6.02
CA VAL A 252 -40.66 -3.50 5.60
C VAL A 252 -41.57 -3.73 6.80
N ILE A 253 -41.13 -4.53 7.77
CA ILE A 253 -41.89 -4.78 9.01
C ILE A 253 -42.14 -3.46 9.76
N ALA A 254 -41.11 -2.62 9.92
CA ALA A 254 -41.25 -1.34 10.61
C ALA A 254 -42.20 -0.38 9.89
N ILE A 255 -42.09 -0.25 8.57
CA ILE A 255 -43.00 0.61 7.79
C ILE A 255 -44.44 0.09 7.87
N ALA A 256 -44.66 -1.21 7.66
CA ALA A 256 -45.99 -1.80 7.72
C ALA A 256 -46.62 -1.65 9.11
N ALA A 257 -45.87 -1.94 10.17
CA ALA A 257 -46.34 -1.77 11.55
C ALA A 257 -46.61 -0.30 11.91
N SER A 258 -45.79 0.63 11.41
CA SER A 258 -46.00 2.07 11.60
C SER A 258 -47.30 2.55 10.93
N VAL A 259 -47.52 2.19 9.66
CA VAL A 259 -48.72 2.55 8.89
C VAL A 259 -49.97 1.92 9.51
N LEU A 260 -49.91 0.64 9.88
CA LEU A 260 -51.02 -0.05 10.53
C LEU A 260 -51.39 0.64 11.85
N SER A 261 -50.41 0.94 12.70
CA SER A 261 -50.64 1.60 14.00
C SER A 261 -51.23 3.00 13.81
N ALA A 262 -50.71 3.78 12.86
CA ALA A 262 -51.24 5.10 12.54
C ALA A 262 -52.68 5.03 12.01
N THR A 263 -52.98 4.07 11.14
CA THR A 263 -54.33 3.87 10.57
C THR A 263 -55.33 3.48 11.65
N LEU A 264 -54.97 2.52 12.50
CA LEU A 264 -55.79 2.12 13.65
C LEU A 264 -55.98 3.28 14.64
N GLY A 265 -54.93 4.08 14.86
CA GLY A 265 -55.01 5.31 15.65
C GLY A 265 -56.06 6.25 15.10
N VAL A 266 -56.00 6.59 13.81
CA VAL A 266 -57.00 7.46 13.15
C VAL A 266 -58.41 6.87 13.24
N MET A 267 -58.59 5.57 13.02
CA MET A 267 -59.90 4.91 13.15
C MET A 267 -60.45 4.98 14.57
N SER A 268 -59.59 4.85 15.59
CA SER A 268 -60.00 4.96 17.00
C SER A 268 -60.59 6.34 17.35
N LEU A 269 -60.18 7.39 16.64
CA LEU A 269 -60.71 8.74 16.79
C LEU A 269 -62.18 8.84 16.35
N PHE A 270 -62.55 8.14 15.28
CA PHE A 270 -63.92 8.13 14.74
C PHE A 270 -64.84 7.13 15.44
N ALA A 271 -64.28 6.12 16.09
CA ALA A 271 -65.04 5.12 16.84
C ALA A 271 -65.58 5.61 18.19
N THR A 272 -65.09 6.74 18.71
CA THR A 272 -65.51 7.30 19.99
C THR A 272 -66.43 8.50 19.77
N THR A 273 -67.74 8.29 19.97
CA THR A 273 -68.73 9.37 20.03
C THR A 273 -68.59 10.12 21.36
N ALA A 274 -68.47 11.45 21.27
CA ALA A 274 -68.52 12.43 22.36
C ALA A 274 -67.34 12.47 23.38
N GLY A 275 -66.48 13.48 23.21
CA GLY A 275 -65.99 14.31 24.33
C GLY A 275 -64.92 13.78 25.29
N MET A 276 -64.46 12.52 25.21
CA MET A 276 -63.38 12.01 26.07
C MET A 276 -62.06 11.79 25.31
N GLN A 277 -60.94 12.09 25.98
CA GLN A 277 -59.59 11.74 25.51
C GLN A 277 -59.53 10.23 25.27
N ASN A 278 -59.18 9.80 24.05
CA ASN A 278 -59.04 8.38 23.73
C ASN A 278 -57.58 7.94 23.97
N PRO A 279 -57.27 7.21 25.07
CA PRO A 279 -55.91 6.77 25.36
C PRO A 279 -55.34 5.84 24.29
N ALA A 280 -56.20 5.15 23.52
CA ALA A 280 -55.78 4.27 22.43
C ALA A 280 -55.20 5.06 21.24
N PHE A 281 -55.69 6.27 20.97
CA PHE A 281 -55.13 7.11 19.92
C PHE A 281 -53.69 7.49 20.21
N ALA A 282 -53.41 7.91 21.44
CA ALA A 282 -52.08 8.32 21.86
C ALA A 282 -51.08 7.16 21.85
N SER A 283 -51.45 5.97 22.35
CA SER A 283 -50.57 4.80 22.34
C SER A 283 -50.26 4.32 20.91
N LEU A 284 -51.26 4.25 20.03
CA LEU A 284 -51.08 3.85 18.64
C LEU A 284 -50.21 4.83 17.84
N LEU A 285 -50.28 6.13 18.13
CA LEU A 285 -49.35 7.11 17.56
C LEU A 285 -47.92 6.95 18.08
N VAL A 286 -47.74 6.69 19.38
CA VAL A 286 -46.41 6.42 19.96
C VAL A 286 -45.81 5.17 19.34
N GLN A 287 -46.60 4.10 19.17
CA GLN A 287 -46.18 2.89 18.47
C GLN A 287 -45.78 3.16 17.02
N ALA A 288 -46.59 3.92 16.28
CA ALA A 288 -46.27 4.32 14.92
C ALA A 288 -44.93 5.09 14.84
N ALA A 289 -44.69 5.98 15.80
CA ALA A 289 -43.46 6.75 15.92
C ALA A 289 -42.25 5.86 16.27
N ILE A 290 -42.39 4.86 17.15
CA ILE A 290 -41.31 3.91 17.50
C ILE A 290 -40.85 3.15 16.25
N TYR A 291 -41.77 2.57 15.49
CA TYR A 291 -41.41 1.82 14.28
C TYR A 291 -40.83 2.73 13.19
N LEU A 292 -41.36 3.94 13.03
CA LEU A 292 -40.80 4.92 12.11
C LEU A 292 -39.37 5.32 12.51
N ALA A 293 -39.13 5.58 13.80
CA ALA A 293 -37.80 5.88 14.32
C ALA A 293 -36.83 4.70 14.13
N ALA A 294 -37.28 3.45 14.28
CA ALA A 294 -36.49 2.26 14.03
C ALA A 294 -36.12 2.11 12.54
N ALA A 295 -37.05 2.38 11.62
CA ALA A 295 -36.80 2.39 10.17
C ALA A 295 -35.78 3.47 9.78
N VAL A 296 -35.97 4.71 10.25
CA VAL A 296 -35.10 5.85 9.95
C VAL A 296 -33.69 5.64 10.52
N SER A 297 -33.59 5.27 11.80
CA SER A 297 -32.29 4.98 12.44
C SER A 297 -31.58 3.78 11.79
N GLY A 298 -32.33 2.75 11.38
CA GLY A 298 -31.79 1.59 10.66
C GLY A 298 -31.19 1.97 9.30
N TYR A 299 -31.82 2.90 8.57
CA TYR A 299 -31.26 3.46 7.34
C TYR A 299 -29.96 4.22 7.59
N PHE A 300 -29.90 5.06 8.63
CA PHE A 300 -28.67 5.79 8.99
C PHE A 300 -27.54 4.86 9.43
N ALA A 301 -27.85 3.83 10.23
CA ALA A 301 -26.87 2.81 10.61
C ALA A 301 -26.36 2.02 9.38
N TRP A 302 -27.26 1.63 8.47
CA TRP A 302 -26.90 0.91 7.25
C TRP A 302 -25.98 1.74 6.33
N SER A 303 -26.37 2.99 6.08
CA SER A 303 -25.62 3.92 5.22
C SER A 303 -24.31 4.35 5.84
N GLY A 304 -24.28 4.66 7.14
CA GLY A 304 -23.07 5.00 7.88
C GLY A 304 -22.01 3.90 7.85
N LEU A 305 -22.43 2.63 7.87
CA LEU A 305 -21.52 1.48 7.78
C LEU A 305 -21.12 1.10 6.35
N ALA A 306 -21.60 1.80 5.31
CA ALA A 306 -21.28 1.47 3.92
C ALA A 306 -19.80 1.69 3.59
N GLN A 307 -19.20 2.78 4.08
CA GLN A 307 -17.79 3.08 3.85
C GLN A 307 -16.86 2.06 4.51
N ARG A 308 -17.21 1.63 5.72
CA ARG A 308 -16.50 0.55 6.42
C ARG A 308 -16.47 -0.74 5.60
N ARG A 309 -17.61 -1.11 5.00
CA ARG A 309 -17.69 -2.29 4.12
C ARG A 309 -16.70 -2.18 2.97
N ILE A 310 -16.67 -1.04 2.29
CA ILE A 310 -15.79 -0.78 1.15
C ILE A 310 -14.33 -0.90 1.58
N ALA A 311 -13.94 -0.18 2.64
CA ALA A 311 -12.57 -0.18 3.12
C ALA A 311 -12.08 -1.56 3.57
N VAL A 312 -12.89 -2.29 4.36
CA VAL A 312 -12.55 -3.64 4.84
C VAL A 312 -12.45 -4.63 3.68
N THR A 313 -13.36 -4.57 2.70
CA THR A 313 -13.28 -5.45 1.52
C THR A 313 -12.04 -5.16 0.68
N ARG A 314 -11.68 -3.88 0.51
CA ARG A 314 -10.48 -3.45 -0.20
C ARG A 314 -9.20 -3.96 0.47
N GLU A 315 -9.10 -3.77 1.78
CA GLU A 315 -7.94 -4.22 2.56
C GLU A 315 -7.79 -5.75 2.51
N ARG A 316 -8.91 -6.49 2.66
CA ARG A 316 -8.92 -7.95 2.50
C ARG A 316 -8.44 -8.39 1.12
N LEU A 317 -8.87 -7.68 0.07
CA LEU A 317 -8.43 -7.97 -1.29
C LEU A 317 -6.93 -7.71 -1.47
N LEU A 318 -6.42 -6.58 -0.99
CA LEU A 318 -4.98 -6.29 -1.06
C LEU A 318 -4.15 -7.34 -0.31
N VAL A 319 -4.58 -7.73 0.89
CA VAL A 319 -3.92 -8.79 1.68
C VAL A 319 -3.98 -10.14 0.96
N GLN A 320 -5.11 -10.47 0.33
CA GLN A 320 -5.24 -11.70 -0.46
C GLN A 320 -4.23 -11.72 -1.61
N LEU A 321 -4.17 -10.66 -2.42
CA LEU A 321 -3.21 -10.55 -3.54
C LEU A 321 -1.75 -10.62 -3.07
N ALA A 322 -1.44 -9.99 -1.93
CA ALA A 322 -0.12 -10.07 -1.32
C ALA A 322 0.22 -11.48 -0.83
N ASN A 323 -0.75 -12.22 -0.27
CA ASN A 323 -0.53 -13.60 0.16
C ASN A 323 -0.37 -14.58 -1.01
N GLU A 324 -0.97 -14.27 -2.17
CA GLU A 324 -0.85 -15.09 -3.38
C GLU A 324 0.48 -14.89 -4.10
N SER A 325 1.03 -13.67 -4.09
CA SER A 325 2.17 -13.30 -4.94
C SER A 325 3.45 -12.91 -4.19
N ALA A 326 3.35 -12.42 -2.95
CA ALA A 326 4.49 -11.91 -2.20
C ALA A 326 5.01 -12.90 -1.16
N PRO A 327 6.27 -12.76 -0.70
CA PRO A 327 6.80 -13.57 0.39
C PRO A 327 5.87 -13.57 1.63
N PRO A 328 5.73 -14.71 2.32
CA PRO A 328 4.81 -14.83 3.43
C PRO A 328 5.22 -13.90 4.58
N ALA A 329 4.23 -13.23 5.17
CA ALA A 329 4.43 -12.49 6.41
C ALA A 329 4.83 -13.48 7.52
N GLY A 330 5.97 -13.24 8.15
CA GLY A 330 6.56 -14.15 9.14
C GLY A 330 7.41 -15.29 8.56
N GLY A 331 7.63 -15.35 7.25
CA GLY A 331 8.60 -16.27 6.67
C GLY A 331 10.01 -16.00 7.21
N GLY A 332 10.70 -17.04 7.70
CA GLY A 332 12.06 -16.93 8.24
C GLY A 332 13.12 -16.59 7.18
N ARG A 333 12.79 -16.74 5.89
CA ARG A 333 13.71 -16.39 4.79
C ARG A 333 13.86 -14.88 4.69
N ARG A 334 15.11 -14.42 4.78
CA ARG A 334 15.48 -12.99 4.71
C ARG A 334 16.53 -12.68 3.64
N VAL A 335 17.06 -13.71 2.99
CA VAL A 335 18.10 -13.61 1.96
C VAL A 335 17.66 -14.38 0.71
N TRP A 336 17.89 -13.81 -0.46
CA TRP A 336 17.63 -14.41 -1.77
C TRP A 336 18.87 -14.34 -2.65
N GLY A 337 19.32 -15.49 -3.14
CA GLY A 337 20.58 -15.61 -3.89
C GLY A 337 21.77 -15.74 -2.96
N GLU A 338 22.95 -15.87 -3.56
CA GLU A 338 24.24 -15.90 -2.87
C GLU A 338 25.16 -14.79 -3.41
N PRO A 339 26.03 -14.19 -2.58
CA PRO A 339 27.04 -13.26 -3.04
C PRO A 339 27.92 -13.85 -4.16
N GLY A 340 28.17 -13.09 -5.22
CA GLY A 340 28.97 -13.55 -6.35
C GLY A 340 28.26 -14.49 -7.32
N GLN A 341 27.06 -15.01 -6.98
CA GLN A 341 26.37 -16.01 -7.80
C GLN A 341 26.21 -15.55 -9.26
N THR A 342 25.81 -14.30 -9.47
CA THR A 342 25.54 -13.78 -10.81
C THR A 342 26.80 -13.38 -11.56
N ALA A 343 27.92 -13.10 -10.88
CA ALA A 343 29.15 -12.65 -11.53
C ALA A 343 29.72 -13.69 -12.51
N MET A 344 29.53 -14.98 -12.23
CA MET A 344 30.02 -16.09 -13.05
C MET A 344 29.05 -16.49 -14.18
N ASP A 345 27.81 -16.01 -14.16
CA ASP A 345 26.81 -16.33 -15.17
C ASP A 345 27.05 -15.57 -16.48
N ALA A 346 26.65 -16.17 -17.60
CA ALA A 346 26.71 -15.50 -18.89
C ALA A 346 25.94 -14.16 -18.87
N GLY A 347 26.63 -13.05 -19.18
CA GLY A 347 26.07 -11.69 -19.12
C GLY A 347 25.81 -11.15 -17.71
N GLY A 348 26.35 -11.79 -16.67
CA GLY A 348 26.16 -11.40 -15.28
C GLY A 348 26.97 -10.19 -14.85
N THR A 349 28.10 -9.95 -15.52
CA THR A 349 28.91 -8.74 -15.39
C THR A 349 28.73 -7.83 -16.60
N ALA A 350 29.03 -6.55 -16.40
CA ALA A 350 29.11 -5.59 -17.50
C ALA A 350 30.28 -5.97 -18.45
N GLY A 351 30.14 -5.62 -19.74
CA GLY A 351 31.19 -5.86 -20.72
C GLY A 351 32.53 -5.25 -20.29
N GLY A 352 33.60 -6.03 -20.40
CA GLY A 352 34.95 -5.62 -19.98
C GLY A 352 35.25 -5.80 -18.49
N THR A 353 34.35 -6.41 -17.71
CA THR A 353 34.60 -6.77 -16.31
C THR A 353 35.02 -8.23 -16.20
N ASN A 354 36.15 -8.51 -15.54
CA ASN A 354 36.58 -9.88 -15.27
C ASN A 354 35.62 -10.59 -14.28
N PRO A 355 34.95 -11.69 -14.67
CA PRO A 355 33.96 -12.39 -13.84
C PRO A 355 34.50 -12.85 -12.48
N MET A 356 35.75 -13.33 -12.44
CA MET A 356 36.35 -13.81 -11.18
C MET A 356 36.66 -12.67 -10.23
N ARG A 357 37.13 -11.52 -10.74
CA ARG A 357 37.34 -10.32 -9.89
C ARG A 357 36.02 -9.83 -9.29
N ALA A 358 34.96 -9.76 -10.10
CA ALA A 358 33.62 -9.41 -9.63
C ALA A 358 33.11 -10.43 -8.60
N PHE A 359 33.24 -11.74 -8.86
CA PHE A 359 32.86 -12.79 -7.91
C PHE A 359 33.54 -12.61 -6.54
N LEU A 360 34.85 -12.37 -6.54
CA LEU A 360 35.62 -12.19 -5.31
C LEU A 360 35.24 -10.89 -4.57
N ALA A 361 34.99 -9.79 -5.29
CA ALA A 361 34.52 -8.53 -4.72
C ALA A 361 33.17 -8.71 -4.03
N GLN A 362 32.19 -9.26 -4.75
CA GLN A 362 30.83 -9.47 -4.27
C GLN A 362 30.78 -10.42 -3.08
N ARG A 363 31.61 -11.47 -3.05
CA ARG A 363 31.70 -12.34 -1.89
C ARG A 363 32.29 -11.64 -0.67
N SER A 364 33.32 -10.82 -0.87
CA SER A 364 34.01 -10.08 0.19
C SER A 364 33.11 -9.05 0.87
N VAL A 365 32.16 -8.45 0.12
CA VAL A 365 31.19 -7.48 0.66
C VAL A 365 29.91 -8.18 1.15
N GLY A 366 29.43 -9.18 0.43
CA GLY A 366 28.19 -9.89 0.72
C GLY A 366 28.18 -10.64 2.05
N GLU A 367 29.31 -11.25 2.45
CA GLU A 367 29.43 -11.93 3.74
C GLU A 367 29.20 -10.95 4.92
N PRO A 368 29.89 -9.78 4.99
CA PRO A 368 29.60 -8.73 5.98
C PRO A 368 28.18 -8.17 5.98
N LEU A 369 27.51 -8.08 4.83
CA LEU A 369 26.14 -7.56 4.75
C LEU A 369 25.13 -8.39 5.58
N ALA A 370 25.43 -9.66 5.85
CA ALA A 370 24.62 -10.49 6.75
C ALA A 370 24.48 -9.89 8.16
N GLN A 371 25.43 -9.06 8.61
CA GLN A 371 25.35 -8.37 9.90
C GLN A 371 24.15 -7.41 9.98
N LEU A 372 23.73 -6.82 8.85
CA LEU A 372 22.56 -5.94 8.77
C LEU A 372 21.25 -6.67 9.06
N LEU A 373 21.22 -8.01 8.98
CA LEU A 373 20.06 -8.81 9.36
C LEU A 373 19.70 -8.66 10.85
N ARG A 374 20.59 -8.11 11.69
CA ARG A 374 20.23 -7.71 13.05
C ARG A 374 19.07 -6.71 13.09
N ILE A 375 18.93 -5.87 12.07
CA ILE A 375 17.79 -4.98 11.87
C ILE A 375 16.61 -5.83 11.35
N PRO A 376 15.48 -5.97 12.05
CA PRO A 376 14.48 -7.02 11.75
C PRO A 376 13.76 -6.84 10.40
N GLY A 377 13.60 -5.59 9.94
CA GLY A 377 13.01 -5.23 8.66
C GLY A 377 13.89 -5.57 7.45
N VAL A 378 15.20 -5.72 7.66
CA VAL A 378 16.15 -5.91 6.56
C VAL A 378 15.92 -7.21 5.81
N ARG A 379 15.93 -7.12 4.47
CA ARG A 379 15.92 -8.22 3.52
C ARG A 379 17.03 -7.99 2.50
N VAL A 380 17.71 -9.04 2.09
CA VAL A 380 18.85 -8.96 1.17
C VAL A 380 18.55 -9.79 -0.07
N VAL A 381 18.71 -9.18 -1.24
CA VAL A 381 18.60 -9.83 -2.54
C VAL A 381 19.94 -9.69 -3.25
N HIS A 382 20.59 -10.79 -3.56
CA HIS A 382 21.85 -10.81 -4.29
C HIS A 382 21.59 -11.00 -5.80
N GLY A 383 22.30 -10.25 -6.62
CA GLY A 383 22.30 -10.36 -8.07
C GLY A 383 21.02 -9.89 -8.74
N LEU A 384 20.83 -8.58 -8.87
CA LEU A 384 19.65 -8.00 -9.53
C LEU A 384 19.98 -7.61 -10.98
N ARG A 385 19.10 -7.99 -11.90
CA ARG A 385 19.12 -7.49 -13.28
C ARG A 385 18.76 -6.01 -13.29
N VAL A 386 19.57 -5.21 -13.98
CA VAL A 386 19.28 -3.79 -14.19
C VAL A 386 18.13 -3.66 -15.19
N PRO A 387 17.05 -2.92 -14.85
CA PRO A 387 15.93 -2.71 -15.75
C PRO A 387 16.38 -2.18 -17.12
N GLY A 388 15.92 -2.80 -18.20
CA GLY A 388 16.25 -2.39 -19.57
C GLY A 388 17.67 -2.73 -20.05
N GLN A 389 18.47 -3.48 -19.28
CA GLN A 389 19.78 -3.95 -19.71
C GLN A 389 19.82 -5.48 -19.89
N ALA A 390 20.49 -5.92 -20.96
CA ALA A 390 20.65 -7.34 -21.28
C ALA A 390 21.78 -8.03 -20.51
N ALA A 391 22.79 -7.25 -20.08
CA ALA A 391 23.97 -7.74 -19.35
C ALA A 391 24.32 -6.79 -18.21
N GLY A 392 25.03 -7.30 -17.21
CA GLY A 392 25.33 -6.61 -15.96
C GLY A 392 24.27 -6.88 -14.88
N SER A 393 24.71 -6.83 -13.63
CA SER A 393 23.85 -6.97 -12.47
C SER A 393 24.31 -6.06 -11.34
N ILE A 394 23.37 -5.61 -10.53
CA ILE A 394 23.68 -5.02 -9.22
C ILE A 394 24.04 -6.17 -8.29
N ALA A 395 25.19 -6.11 -7.65
CA ALA A 395 25.65 -7.16 -6.75
C ALA A 395 24.65 -7.45 -5.65
N HIS A 396 24.20 -6.43 -4.92
CA HIS A 396 23.31 -6.61 -3.77
C HIS A 396 22.24 -5.51 -3.69
N ALA A 397 21.03 -5.88 -3.28
CA ALA A 397 20.01 -4.94 -2.82
C ALA A 397 19.61 -5.28 -1.39
N ILE A 398 19.67 -4.28 -0.51
CA ILE A 398 19.25 -4.38 0.88
C ILE A 398 18.02 -3.49 1.05
N VAL A 399 16.91 -4.07 1.49
CA VAL A 399 15.64 -3.35 1.68
C VAL A 399 15.15 -3.43 3.12
N SER A 400 14.68 -2.31 3.66
CA SER A 400 13.92 -2.24 4.92
C SER A 400 12.82 -1.20 4.78
N GLY A 401 11.57 -1.59 5.02
CA GLY A 401 10.40 -0.75 4.75
C GLY A 401 10.41 -0.20 3.33
N ARG A 402 10.54 1.12 3.19
CA ARG A 402 10.58 1.81 1.89
C ARG A 402 11.99 2.23 1.47
N ARG A 403 13.04 1.78 2.14
CA ARG A 403 14.43 2.14 1.82
C ARG A 403 15.11 0.97 1.11
N VAL A 404 15.62 1.23 -0.09
CA VAL A 404 16.34 0.26 -0.93
C VAL A 404 17.76 0.77 -1.13
N ALA A 405 18.73 0.07 -0.55
CA ALA A 405 20.15 0.27 -0.79
C ALA A 405 20.61 -0.70 -1.87
N LEU A 406 21.06 -0.15 -3.00
CA LEU A 406 21.73 -0.90 -4.05
C LEU A 406 23.24 -0.83 -3.78
N VAL A 407 23.93 -1.95 -3.92
CA VAL A 407 25.37 -2.06 -3.67
C VAL A 407 26.00 -2.73 -4.88
N ASP A 408 27.08 -2.13 -5.35
CA ASP A 408 27.96 -2.71 -6.35
C ASP A 408 29.37 -2.78 -5.78
N ASP A 409 30.13 -3.81 -6.15
CA ASP A 409 31.36 -4.20 -5.45
C ASP A 409 32.54 -4.25 -6.40
N GLU A 410 33.56 -3.45 -6.10
CA GLU A 410 34.71 -3.22 -6.98
C GLU A 410 36.00 -3.65 -6.30
N LEU A 411 36.73 -4.58 -6.93
CA LEU A 411 38.04 -5.03 -6.47
C LEU A 411 39.13 -4.22 -7.17
N TRP A 412 39.74 -3.26 -6.46
CA TRP A 412 40.76 -2.36 -7.02
C TRP A 412 42.04 -2.32 -6.18
N ALA A 413 43.10 -1.73 -6.74
CA ALA A 413 44.35 -1.50 -6.03
C ALA A 413 44.16 -0.57 -4.80
N PRO A 414 45.04 -0.64 -3.78
CA PRO A 414 45.04 0.36 -2.71
C PRO A 414 45.20 1.79 -3.25
N GLY A 415 44.60 2.76 -2.56
CA GLY A 415 44.66 4.18 -2.88
C GLY A 415 43.42 4.95 -2.45
N THR A 416 43.33 6.21 -2.87
CA THR A 416 42.18 7.08 -2.64
C THR A 416 41.29 7.10 -3.87
N TYR A 417 40.00 6.78 -3.72
CA TYR A 417 39.05 6.75 -4.82
C TYR A 417 38.01 7.84 -4.69
N GLY A 418 37.72 8.55 -5.77
CA GLY A 418 36.68 9.57 -5.82
C GLY A 418 35.72 9.36 -6.98
N ILE A 419 34.48 9.82 -6.83
CA ILE A 419 33.49 9.88 -7.91
C ILE A 419 32.97 11.30 -8.06
N SER A 420 33.02 11.82 -9.29
CA SER A 420 32.52 13.16 -9.61
C SER A 420 31.00 13.20 -9.77
N ARG A 421 30.43 14.40 -9.92
CA ARG A 421 28.98 14.60 -10.12
C ARG A 421 28.49 14.02 -11.44
N ASP A 422 29.40 13.89 -12.40
CA ASP A 422 29.15 13.35 -13.74
C ASP A 422 29.58 11.87 -13.84
N GLY A 423 29.95 11.24 -12.71
CA GLY A 423 30.26 9.81 -12.60
C GLY A 423 31.66 9.43 -13.05
N GLU A 424 32.53 10.41 -13.25
CA GLU A 424 33.94 10.17 -13.54
C GLU A 424 34.63 9.64 -12.27
N LEU A 425 35.35 8.53 -12.43
CA LEU A 425 36.07 7.89 -11.35
C LEU A 425 37.52 8.38 -11.32
N THR A 426 38.04 8.58 -10.11
CA THR A 426 39.42 9.01 -9.87
C THR A 426 40.13 8.05 -8.93
N HIS A 427 41.42 7.83 -9.17
CA HIS A 427 42.34 7.11 -8.29
C HIS A 427 43.53 8.02 -7.99
N ASN A 428 43.72 8.34 -6.71
CA ASN A 428 44.72 9.30 -6.24
C ASN A 428 44.68 10.64 -6.98
N GLY A 429 43.46 11.12 -7.27
CA GLY A 429 43.22 12.37 -8.00
C GLY A 429 43.35 12.29 -9.51
N VAL A 430 43.71 11.13 -10.08
CA VAL A 430 43.81 10.92 -11.53
C VAL A 430 42.58 10.19 -12.05
N ALA A 431 41.93 10.73 -13.09
CA ALA A 431 40.76 10.12 -13.70
C ALA A 431 41.09 8.78 -14.38
N PHE A 432 40.17 7.81 -14.28
CA PHE A 432 40.28 6.52 -14.96
C PHE A 432 38.91 6.02 -15.43
N SER A 433 38.93 5.07 -16.38
CA SER A 433 37.72 4.50 -16.97
C SER A 433 37.47 3.09 -16.44
N SER A 434 36.29 2.85 -15.87
CA SER A 434 35.85 1.53 -15.39
C SER A 434 34.40 1.28 -15.80
N PRO A 435 34.01 0.02 -16.10
CA PRO A 435 32.60 -0.36 -16.23
C PRO A 435 31.74 0.04 -15.02
N ALA A 436 32.34 0.18 -13.84
CA ALA A 436 31.71 0.65 -12.61
C ALA A 436 31.02 2.03 -12.77
N ALA A 437 31.46 2.87 -13.72
CA ALA A 437 30.85 4.16 -14.00
C ALA A 437 29.38 4.05 -14.49
N GLU A 438 28.91 2.85 -14.87
CA GLU A 438 27.51 2.59 -15.19
C GLU A 438 26.60 2.46 -13.96
N PHE A 439 27.16 2.20 -12.78
CA PHE A 439 26.37 1.97 -11.56
C PHE A 439 25.45 3.15 -11.18
N PRO A 440 25.88 4.43 -11.23
CA PRO A 440 24.98 5.57 -11.03
C PRO A 440 23.75 5.55 -11.95
N HIS A 441 23.94 5.23 -13.23
CA HIS A 441 22.85 5.11 -14.19
C HIS A 441 21.93 3.93 -13.86
N ALA A 442 22.47 2.80 -13.42
CA ALA A 442 21.67 1.67 -12.96
C ALA A 442 20.82 2.04 -11.73
N VAL A 443 21.38 2.78 -10.77
CA VAL A 443 20.65 3.29 -9.60
C VAL A 443 19.53 4.24 -10.03
N GLU A 444 19.76 5.12 -11.00
CA GLU A 444 18.70 5.99 -11.54
C GLU A 444 17.59 5.17 -12.23
N ARG A 445 17.90 4.11 -12.97
CA ARG A 445 16.86 3.21 -13.54
C ARG A 445 16.01 2.53 -12.47
N PHE A 446 16.63 2.07 -11.38
CA PHE A 446 15.89 1.57 -10.22
C PHE A 446 15.09 2.67 -9.51
N HIS A 447 15.61 3.90 -9.47
CA HIS A 447 14.89 5.06 -8.96
C HIS A 447 13.69 5.44 -9.85
N GLU A 448 13.79 5.35 -11.17
CA GLU A 448 12.66 5.54 -12.07
C GLU A 448 11.58 4.47 -11.87
N LEU A 449 12.00 3.23 -11.55
CA LEU A 449 11.09 2.12 -11.32
C LEU A 449 10.40 2.17 -9.95
N PHE A 450 11.17 2.44 -8.89
CA PHE A 450 10.74 2.32 -7.49
C PHE A 450 10.75 3.63 -6.69
N GLY A 451 11.40 4.68 -7.19
CA GLY A 451 11.67 5.95 -6.51
C GLY A 451 10.44 6.75 -6.12
N GLU A 452 9.28 6.40 -6.69
CA GLU A 452 8.00 6.98 -6.33
C GLU A 452 7.40 6.38 -5.05
N MET A 453 7.73 5.13 -4.75
CA MET A 453 7.25 4.40 -3.56
C MET A 453 8.32 4.21 -2.49
N SER A 454 9.57 4.13 -2.91
CA SER A 454 10.72 3.82 -2.07
C SER A 454 11.83 4.84 -2.28
N GLU A 455 12.61 5.05 -1.24
CA GLU A 455 13.87 5.77 -1.36
C GLU A 455 14.92 4.79 -1.87
N VAL A 456 15.46 5.05 -3.06
CA VAL A 456 16.53 4.25 -3.68
C VAL A 456 17.83 5.03 -3.61
N ARG A 457 18.89 4.39 -3.10
CA ARG A 457 20.26 4.94 -3.04
C ARG A 457 21.27 3.85 -3.39
N GLY A 458 22.41 4.26 -3.93
CA GLY A 458 23.49 3.37 -4.34
C GLY A 458 24.77 3.58 -3.52
N TRP A 459 25.46 2.49 -3.22
CA TRP A 459 26.81 2.47 -2.69
C TRP A 459 27.71 1.65 -3.60
N MET A 460 28.75 2.29 -4.13
CA MET A 460 29.81 1.60 -4.86
C MET A 460 30.91 1.28 -3.85
N THR A 461 31.04 0.01 -3.50
CA THR A 461 31.94 -0.46 -2.44
C THR A 461 33.27 -0.86 -3.04
N VAL A 462 34.34 -0.22 -2.59
CA VAL A 462 35.71 -0.55 -3.02
C VAL A 462 36.33 -1.53 -2.02
N VAL A 463 36.88 -2.60 -2.56
CA VAL A 463 37.65 -3.62 -1.84
C VAL A 463 39.08 -3.59 -2.36
N ALA A 464 40.05 -3.50 -1.46
CA ALA A 464 41.46 -3.54 -1.81
C ALA A 464 41.87 -4.96 -2.25
N GLU A 465 42.51 -5.08 -3.41
CA GLU A 465 42.98 -6.37 -3.95
C GLU A 465 44.24 -6.91 -3.24
N ARG A 466 44.93 -6.05 -2.48
CA ARG A 466 46.16 -6.34 -1.72
C ARG A 466 46.24 -5.41 -0.52
N GLU A 467 47.15 -5.70 0.42
CA GLU A 467 47.35 -4.84 1.59
C GLU A 467 47.82 -3.44 1.18
N GLY A 468 47.27 -2.42 1.84
CA GLY A 468 47.60 -1.02 1.61
C GLY A 468 46.49 -0.07 2.08
N PRO A 469 46.76 1.24 2.09
CA PRO A 469 45.75 2.23 2.45
C PRO A 469 44.63 2.27 1.41
N LEU A 470 43.39 2.28 1.87
CA LEU A 470 42.20 2.41 1.02
C LEU A 470 41.30 3.49 1.61
N GLU A 471 41.10 4.57 0.85
CA GLU A 471 40.25 5.68 1.24
C GLU A 471 39.27 6.03 0.12
N VAL A 472 38.13 6.60 0.49
CA VAL A 472 37.11 7.07 -0.45
C VAL A 472 36.84 8.55 -0.20
N ASP A 473 36.86 9.35 -1.26
CA ASP A 473 36.51 10.76 -1.28
C ASP A 473 35.10 10.94 -1.86
N ASN A 474 34.22 11.52 -1.05
CA ASN A 474 32.84 11.78 -1.39
C ASN A 474 32.51 13.28 -1.50
N ALA A 475 33.50 14.17 -1.71
CA ALA A 475 33.29 15.61 -1.78
C ALA A 475 32.44 16.06 -2.99
N LEU A 476 32.53 15.36 -4.13
CA LEU A 476 31.87 15.71 -5.38
C LEU A 476 30.84 14.66 -5.85
N THR A 477 30.29 13.86 -4.94
CA THR A 477 29.45 12.69 -5.29
C THR A 477 28.24 12.99 -6.15
N TRP A 478 27.89 12.00 -6.98
CA TRP A 478 26.60 11.90 -7.66
C TRP A 478 25.42 12.02 -6.67
N GLN A 479 24.26 12.46 -7.16
CA GLN A 479 23.08 12.77 -6.32
C GLN A 479 22.60 11.60 -5.44
N ARG A 480 22.68 10.35 -5.91
CA ARG A 480 22.14 9.15 -5.23
C ARG A 480 23.16 8.06 -4.99
N VAL A 481 24.40 8.25 -5.44
CA VAL A 481 25.47 7.25 -5.36
C VAL A 481 26.67 7.82 -4.63
N ARG A 482 27.26 7.01 -3.75
CA ARG A 482 28.48 7.35 -3.02
C ARG A 482 29.46 6.19 -3.08
N LEU A 483 30.74 6.49 -2.91
CA LEU A 483 31.77 5.48 -2.69
C LEU A 483 31.81 5.07 -1.22
N ALA A 484 32.11 3.82 -0.98
CA ALA A 484 32.25 3.28 0.37
C ALA A 484 33.39 2.27 0.45
N THR A 485 34.08 2.23 1.58
CA THR A 485 34.72 1.00 2.07
C THR A 485 33.66 0.11 2.71
N THR A 486 33.89 -1.19 2.88
CA THR A 486 32.92 -2.09 3.54
C THR A 486 32.53 -1.62 4.94
N GLU A 487 33.46 -1.05 5.71
CA GLU A 487 33.13 -0.50 7.03
C GLU A 487 32.17 0.69 6.92
N SER A 488 32.46 1.65 6.04
CA SER A 488 31.60 2.80 5.82
C SER A 488 30.25 2.41 5.21
N LEU A 489 30.21 1.40 4.33
CA LEU A 489 28.99 0.81 3.78
C LEU A 489 28.09 0.29 4.91
N LEU A 490 28.61 -0.58 5.78
CA LEU A 490 27.83 -1.15 6.88
C LEU A 490 27.32 -0.07 7.84
N ARG A 491 28.13 0.97 8.11
CA ARG A 491 27.73 2.10 8.94
C ARG A 491 26.60 2.90 8.28
N GLU A 492 26.85 3.42 7.08
CA GLU A 492 25.92 4.31 6.37
C GLU A 492 24.62 3.61 5.98
N VAL A 493 24.70 2.42 5.38
CA VAL A 493 23.52 1.64 4.99
C VAL A 493 22.75 1.20 6.23
N GLY A 494 23.43 0.72 7.27
CA GLY A 494 22.76 0.29 8.50
C GLY A 494 22.04 1.44 9.21
N ASP A 495 22.69 2.61 9.36
CA ASP A 495 22.09 3.78 9.98
C ASP A 495 20.95 4.35 9.12
N TRP A 496 21.08 4.31 7.79
CA TRP A 496 20.02 4.74 6.89
C TRP A 496 18.82 3.78 6.91
N LEU A 497 19.03 2.47 6.84
CA LEU A 497 17.94 1.49 6.90
C LEU A 497 17.25 1.45 8.27
N ALA A 498 17.95 1.83 9.34
CA ALA A 498 17.40 1.86 10.69
C ALA A 498 16.14 2.72 10.82
N GLY A 499 15.99 3.77 9.99
CA GLY A 499 14.78 4.62 9.98
C GLY A 499 13.48 3.86 9.69
N ASP A 500 13.55 2.80 8.87
CA ASP A 500 12.46 1.87 8.56
C ASP A 500 12.78 0.45 9.06
N GLY A 501 13.66 0.34 10.06
CA GLY A 501 14.30 -0.91 10.47
C GLY A 501 13.36 -1.96 11.05
N ASN A 502 12.13 -1.58 11.41
CA ASN A 502 11.10 -2.50 11.90
C ASN A 502 9.98 -2.79 10.89
N ARG A 503 10.08 -2.32 9.64
CA ARG A 503 9.04 -2.49 8.61
C ARG A 503 9.49 -3.41 7.49
N VAL A 504 8.57 -4.21 6.97
CA VAL A 504 8.77 -5.02 5.75
C VAL A 504 7.62 -4.73 4.80
N ASP A 505 7.92 -4.06 3.69
CA ASP A 505 6.99 -3.97 2.56
C ASP A 505 7.14 -5.25 1.70
N ARG A 506 6.14 -6.13 1.78
CA ARG A 506 6.14 -7.43 1.10
C ARG A 506 5.99 -7.27 -0.41
N LEU A 507 5.24 -6.28 -0.86
CA LEU A 507 5.00 -6.07 -2.28
C LEU A 507 6.23 -5.46 -2.95
N LEU A 508 6.87 -4.47 -2.31
CA LEU A 508 8.17 -3.96 -2.77
C LEU A 508 9.23 -5.08 -2.81
N LEU A 509 9.27 -5.92 -1.77
CA LEU A 509 10.18 -7.07 -1.73
C LEU A 509 9.92 -8.07 -2.85
N ARG A 510 8.64 -8.39 -3.13
CA ARG A 510 8.25 -9.23 -4.28
C ARG A 510 8.78 -8.63 -5.58
N ASP A 511 8.55 -7.35 -5.79
CA ASP A 511 8.93 -6.66 -7.03
C ASP A 511 10.46 -6.62 -7.20
N LEU A 512 11.23 -6.47 -6.11
CA LEU A 512 12.69 -6.58 -6.13
C LEU A 512 13.15 -8.02 -6.45
N ILE A 513 12.54 -9.04 -5.83
CA ILE A 513 12.85 -10.45 -6.09
C ILE A 513 12.58 -10.80 -7.55
N ALA A 514 11.55 -10.22 -8.17
CA ALA A 514 11.26 -10.44 -9.60
C ALA A 514 12.41 -9.97 -10.52
N HIS A 515 13.25 -9.04 -10.06
CA HIS A 515 14.45 -8.59 -10.78
C HIS A 515 15.70 -9.43 -10.48
N LYS A 516 15.62 -10.38 -9.54
CA LYS A 516 16.74 -11.28 -9.27
C LYS A 516 17.09 -12.05 -10.55
N ARG A 517 18.39 -12.18 -10.83
CA ARG A 517 18.90 -13.00 -11.93
C ARG A 517 18.77 -14.49 -11.61
#